data_AF-A0A2D6F344-F1
#
_entry.id   AF-A0A2D6F344-F1
#
_cell.length_a   1.000
_cell.length_b   1.000
_cell.length_c   1.000
_cell.angle_alpha   90.00
_cell.angle_beta   90.00
_cell.angle_gamma   90.00
#
_symmetry.space_group_name_H-M   'P 1'
#
loop_
_entity.id
_entity.type
_entity.pdbx_description
1 polymer ?
#
loop_
_entity_poly.entity_id
_entity_poly.type
_entity_poly.pdbx_seq_one_letter_code
_entity_poly.pdbx_strand_id
1 'polypeptide(L)'
;MELPSVSKGLKGTVFETGYEVLENNGLAIVWMSVGNPYFKPNVISNLIKFCSKNFSNIRILAPFEPAQYTYKALGYAENKARKKARLNSNRLKNHTIRILRQLKNKDLDILIVDWDADILSSKKYKQSLK
;
A
#
# COMPACT_ATOMS: atom_id res chain seq x y z
N MET A 1 1.15 21.29 -13.91
CA MET A 1 0.50 19.97 -13.89
C MET A 1 -1.00 20.28 -13.78
N GLU A 2 -1.81 19.92 -14.77
CA GLU A 2 -3.26 20.13 -14.68
C GLU A 2 -3.84 19.23 -13.58
N LEU A 3 -4.71 19.78 -12.75
CA LEU A 3 -5.40 19.03 -11.70
C LEU A 3 -6.31 17.98 -12.36
N PRO A 4 -6.41 16.75 -11.81
CA PRO A 4 -7.33 15.76 -12.34
C PRO A 4 -8.76 16.30 -12.27
N SER A 5 -9.50 16.29 -13.38
CA SER A 5 -10.91 16.70 -13.39
C SER A 5 -11.74 15.63 -12.66
N VAL A 6 -12.19 15.93 -11.44
CA VAL A 6 -12.99 15.02 -10.63
C VAL A 6 -14.48 15.24 -10.91
N SER A 7 -15.15 14.23 -11.46
CA SER A 7 -16.62 14.25 -11.62
C SER A 7 -17.31 13.88 -10.31
N LYS A 8 -17.98 14.85 -9.68
CA LYS A 8 -18.74 14.66 -8.44
C LYS A 8 -20.15 14.16 -8.78
N GLY A 9 -20.41 12.87 -8.55
CA GLY A 9 -21.70 12.25 -8.83
C GLY A 9 -22.24 11.36 -7.72
N LEU A 10 -21.38 10.99 -6.76
CA LEU A 10 -21.73 10.16 -5.61
C LEU A 10 -21.75 11.02 -4.35
N LYS A 11 -22.65 10.71 -3.41
CA LYS A 11 -22.84 11.47 -2.16
C LYS A 11 -22.49 10.63 -0.95
N GLY A 12 -22.06 11.29 0.12
CA GLY A 12 -21.69 10.65 1.38
C GLY A 12 -20.20 10.80 1.69
N THR A 13 -19.87 10.72 2.97
CA THR A 13 -18.56 11.10 3.53
C THR A 13 -17.38 10.45 2.81
N VAL A 14 -17.46 9.16 2.46
CA VAL A 14 -16.38 8.45 1.76
C VAL A 14 -16.08 9.07 0.38
N PHE A 15 -17.12 9.44 -0.37
CA PHE A 15 -16.96 10.02 -1.70
C PHE A 15 -16.51 11.47 -1.61
N GLU A 16 -17.11 12.24 -0.71
CA GLU A 16 -16.76 13.65 -0.50
C GLU A 16 -15.31 13.83 -0.06
N THR A 17 -14.84 13.05 0.93
CA THR A 17 -13.43 13.03 1.32
C THR A 17 -12.53 12.53 0.19
N GLY A 18 -12.96 11.51 -0.56
CA GLY A 18 -12.21 11.02 -1.71
C GLY A 18 -12.03 12.08 -2.80
N TYR A 19 -13.08 12.85 -3.10
CA TYR A 19 -13.03 13.97 -4.05
C TYR A 19 -12.08 15.06 -3.57
N GLU A 20 -12.17 15.45 -2.29
CA GLU A 20 -11.27 16.45 -1.71
C GLU A 20 -9.79 16.02 -1.81
N VAL A 21 -9.49 14.77 -1.51
CA VAL A 21 -8.12 14.24 -1.65
C VAL A 21 -7.65 14.30 -3.11
N LEU A 22 -8.51 13.93 -4.06
CA LEU A 22 -8.16 13.96 -5.49
C LEU A 22 -7.98 15.39 -6.02
N GLU A 23 -8.86 16.32 -5.66
CA GLU A 23 -8.78 17.73 -6.07
C GLU A 23 -7.51 18.42 -5.55
N ASN A 24 -7.04 18.02 -4.36
CA ASN A 24 -5.86 18.58 -3.73
C ASN A 24 -4.57 17.78 -4.02
N ASN A 25 -4.61 16.76 -4.89
CA ASN A 25 -3.51 15.82 -5.11
C ASN A 25 -2.93 15.29 -3.79
N GLY A 26 -3.78 14.87 -2.86
CA GLY A 26 -3.37 14.48 -1.51
C GLY A 26 -2.55 13.19 -1.45
N LEU A 27 -2.71 12.44 -0.36
CA LEU A 27 -1.96 11.21 -0.14
C LEU A 27 -2.76 9.98 -0.59
N ALA A 28 -2.12 9.11 -1.37
CA ALA A 28 -2.63 7.77 -1.66
C ALA A 28 -1.98 6.72 -0.76
N ILE A 29 -2.80 5.83 -0.21
CA ILE A 29 -2.34 4.58 0.41
C ILE A 29 -2.59 3.44 -0.56
N VAL A 30 -1.51 2.81 -1.02
CA VAL A 30 -1.55 1.61 -1.85
C VAL A 30 -1.39 0.39 -0.95
N TRP A 31 -2.51 -0.21 -0.55
CA TRP A 31 -2.50 -1.43 0.26
C TRP A 31 -2.41 -2.67 -0.64
N MET A 32 -1.41 -3.53 -0.39
CA MET A 32 -1.22 -4.79 -1.13
C MET A 32 -1.22 -5.99 -0.19
N SER A 33 -2.16 -6.91 -0.40
CA SER A 33 -2.26 -8.14 0.39
C SER A 33 -1.17 -9.15 0.02
N VAL A 34 -0.42 -9.61 1.02
CA VAL A 34 0.65 -10.59 0.85
C VAL A 34 0.10 -11.93 0.36
N GLY A 35 0.69 -12.49 -0.69
CA GLY A 35 0.29 -13.78 -1.26
C GLY A 35 -0.94 -13.73 -2.17
N ASN A 36 -1.53 -12.56 -2.39
CA ASN A 36 -2.62 -12.40 -3.34
C ASN A 36 -2.08 -12.36 -4.78
N PRO A 37 -2.51 -13.28 -5.67
CA PRO A 37 -2.03 -13.37 -7.05
C PRO A 37 -2.43 -12.18 -7.94
N TYR A 38 -3.32 -11.30 -7.47
CA TYR A 38 -3.67 -10.04 -8.15
C TYR A 38 -2.45 -9.11 -8.29
N PHE A 39 -1.59 -9.03 -7.27
CA PHE A 39 -0.45 -8.10 -7.26
C PHE A 39 0.75 -8.62 -8.04
N LYS A 40 0.55 -8.80 -9.34
CA LYS A 40 1.62 -9.09 -10.31
C LYS A 40 2.39 -7.81 -10.64
N PRO A 41 3.65 -7.90 -11.12
CA PRO A 41 4.48 -6.73 -11.39
C PRO A 41 3.83 -5.67 -12.31
N ASN A 42 3.12 -6.09 -13.34
CA ASN A 42 2.40 -5.18 -14.24
C ASN A 42 1.26 -4.43 -13.52
N VAL A 43 0.49 -5.12 -12.68
CA VAL A 43 -0.59 -4.52 -11.88
C VAL A 43 -0.03 -3.50 -10.90
N ILE A 44 1.04 -3.86 -10.18
CA ILE A 44 1.72 -2.94 -9.25
C ILE A 44 2.24 -1.71 -10.00
N SER A 45 2.86 -1.89 -11.17
CA SER A 45 3.36 -0.78 -11.99
C SER A 45 2.24 0.14 -12.44
N ASN A 46 1.14 -0.41 -12.94
CA ASN A 46 -0.02 0.37 -13.38
C ASN A 46 -0.66 1.14 -12.22
N LEU A 47 -0.77 0.51 -11.05
CA LEU A 47 -1.32 1.16 -9.85
C LEU A 47 -0.45 2.32 -9.38
N ILE A 48 0.87 2.13 -9.30
CA ILE A 48 1.79 3.21 -8.91
C ILE A 48 1.80 4.33 -9.95
N LYS A 49 1.76 4.01 -11.25
CA LYS A 49 1.65 5.01 -12.32
C LYS A 49 0.35 5.80 -12.27
N PHE A 50 -0.76 5.14 -11.92
CA PHE A 50 -2.03 5.82 -11.69
C PHE A 50 -1.90 6.76 -10.50
N CYS A 51 -1.39 6.28 -9.37
CA CYS A 51 -1.22 7.11 -8.19
C CYS A 51 -0.30 8.31 -8.44
N SER A 52 0.81 8.11 -9.16
CA SER A 52 1.76 9.20 -9.45
C SER A 52 1.21 10.32 -10.32
N LYS A 53 0.10 10.08 -11.02
CA LYS A 53 -0.58 11.10 -11.83
C LYS A 53 -1.63 11.89 -11.05
N ASN A 54 -2.10 11.36 -9.91
CA ASN A 54 -3.27 11.88 -9.22
C ASN A 54 -3.00 12.30 -7.76
N PHE A 55 -1.82 11.98 -7.23
CA PHE A 55 -1.47 12.19 -5.82
C PHE A 55 -0.03 12.68 -5.69
N SER A 56 0.19 13.61 -4.76
CA SER A 56 1.52 14.17 -4.49
C SER A 56 2.37 13.25 -3.63
N ASN A 57 1.72 12.45 -2.76
CA ASN A 57 2.38 11.51 -1.87
C ASN A 57 1.78 10.12 -2.02
N ILE A 58 2.64 9.11 -2.03
CA ILE A 58 2.24 7.70 -2.11
C ILE A 58 2.86 6.95 -0.95
N ARG A 59 2.03 6.20 -0.22
CA ARG A 59 2.46 5.27 0.83
C ARG A 59 2.06 3.87 0.43
N ILE A 60 3.05 3.01 0.24
CA ILE A 60 2.83 1.61 -0.10
C ILE A 60 2.84 0.80 1.19
N LEU A 61 1.74 0.11 1.45
CA LEU A 61 1.54 -0.64 2.68
C LEU A 61 1.25 -2.11 2.36
N ALA A 62 1.94 -3.02 3.04
CA ALA A 62 1.64 -4.44 2.97
C ALA A 62 1.90 -5.08 4.34
N PRO A 63 1.00 -5.96 4.83
CA PRO A 63 1.13 -6.58 6.15
C PRO A 63 2.17 -7.71 6.11
N PHE A 64 3.44 -7.38 5.95
CA PHE A 64 4.51 -8.36 5.70
C PHE A 64 4.70 -9.36 6.85
N GLU A 65 4.75 -8.86 8.09
CA GLU A 65 4.86 -9.65 9.33
C GLU A 65 3.52 -10.31 9.73
N PRO A 66 2.38 -9.57 9.75
CA PRO A 66 1.09 -10.15 10.15
C PRO A 66 0.56 -11.27 9.23
N ALA A 67 1.04 -11.37 7.98
CA ALA A 67 0.60 -12.40 7.03
C ALA A 67 0.76 -13.83 7.55
N GLN A 68 1.67 -14.09 8.49
CA GLN A 68 1.84 -15.40 9.12
C GLN A 68 0.58 -15.87 9.86
N TYR A 69 -0.16 -14.95 10.48
CA TYR A 69 -1.38 -15.27 11.23
C TYR A 69 -2.51 -15.69 10.29
N THR A 70 -2.59 -15.08 9.10
CA THR A 70 -3.50 -15.52 8.04
C THR A 70 -3.21 -16.96 7.62
N TYR A 71 -1.95 -17.33 7.40
CA TYR A 71 -1.61 -18.73 7.05
C TYR A 71 -1.86 -19.70 8.21
N LYS A 72 -1.60 -19.30 9.46
CA LYS A 72 -1.96 -20.11 10.64
C LYS A 72 -3.48 -20.38 10.67
N ALA A 73 -4.30 -19.34 10.47
CA ALA A 73 -5.75 -19.46 10.43
C ALA A 73 -6.25 -20.37 9.29
N LEU A 74 -5.49 -20.45 8.18
CA LEU A 74 -5.75 -21.38 7.07
C LEU A 74 -5.30 -22.83 7.33
N GLY A 75 -4.85 -23.15 8.56
CA GLY A 75 -4.47 -24.51 8.96
C GLY A 75 -3.01 -24.89 8.66
N TYR A 76 -2.15 -23.94 8.31
CA TYR A 76 -0.72 -24.25 8.13
C TYR A 76 -0.04 -24.42 9.48
N ALA A 77 0.76 -25.48 9.62
CA ALA A 77 1.68 -25.64 10.74
C ALA A 77 2.57 -24.39 10.90
N GLU A 78 2.89 -24.02 12.13
CA GLU A 78 3.56 -22.75 12.45
C GLU A 78 4.81 -22.47 11.60
N ASN A 79 5.74 -23.42 11.51
CA ASN A 79 6.95 -23.27 10.71
C ASN A 79 6.65 -23.05 9.22
N LYS A 80 5.62 -23.73 8.69
CA LYS A 80 5.18 -23.56 7.29
C LYS A 80 4.51 -22.20 7.09
N ALA A 81 3.66 -21.76 8.02
CA ALA A 81 3.01 -20.46 7.99
C ALA A 81 4.03 -19.31 7.98
N ARG A 82 4.99 -19.34 8.91
CA ARG A 82 6.10 -18.35 8.98
C ARG A 82 6.92 -18.33 7.69
N LYS A 83 7.34 -19.50 7.20
CA LYS A 83 8.12 -19.60 5.96
C LYS A 83 7.35 -19.07 4.76
N LYS A 84 6.06 -19.41 4.63
CA LYS A 84 5.21 -18.97 3.51
C LYS A 84 4.95 -17.46 3.55
N ALA A 85 4.66 -16.91 4.72
CA ALA A 85 4.53 -15.46 4.91
C ALA A 85 5.81 -14.74 4.49
N ARG A 86 6.96 -15.12 5.04
CA ARG A 86 8.26 -14.51 4.70
C ARG A 86 8.56 -14.52 3.21
N LEU A 87 8.36 -15.66 2.54
CA LEU A 87 8.64 -15.77 1.10
C LEU A 87 7.72 -14.88 0.26
N ASN A 88 6.42 -14.86 0.56
CA ASN A 88 5.45 -14.04 -0.16
C ASN A 88 5.64 -12.55 0.12
N SER A 89 5.96 -12.19 1.35
CA SER A 89 6.28 -10.82 1.76
C SER A 89 7.52 -10.31 1.03
N ASN A 90 8.61 -11.09 1.05
CA ASN A 90 9.85 -10.72 0.36
C ASN A 90 9.63 -10.60 -1.16
N ARG A 91 8.88 -11.52 -1.76
CA ARG A 91 8.54 -11.45 -3.19
C ARG A 91 7.81 -10.15 -3.52
N LEU A 92 6.75 -9.82 -2.78
CA LEU A 92 5.97 -8.60 -3.01
C LEU A 92 6.82 -7.33 -2.79
N LYS A 93 7.61 -7.28 -1.70
CA LYS A 93 8.52 -6.16 -1.40
C LYS A 93 9.54 -5.97 -2.51
N ASN A 94 10.18 -7.05 -2.98
CA ASN A 94 11.19 -7.00 -4.04
C ASN A 94 10.60 -6.56 -5.38
N HIS A 95 9.41 -7.07 -5.76
CA HIS A 95 8.73 -6.60 -6.97
C HIS A 95 8.41 -5.11 -6.90
N THR A 96 7.89 -4.66 -5.76
CA THR A 96 7.57 -3.25 -5.52
C THR A 96 8.83 -2.38 -5.62
N ILE A 97 9.90 -2.73 -4.92
CA ILE A 97 11.17 -1.99 -4.96
C ILE A 97 11.72 -1.91 -6.39
N ARG A 98 11.67 -3.02 -7.15
CA ARG A 98 12.13 -3.03 -8.55
C ARG A 98 11.34 -2.04 -9.41
N ILE A 99 10.03 -2.01 -9.26
CA ILE A 99 9.15 -1.10 -10.01
C ILE A 99 9.43 0.35 -9.61
N LEU A 100 9.56 0.65 -8.31
CA LEU A 100 9.89 2.00 -7.85
C LEU A 100 11.23 2.49 -8.40
N ARG A 101 12.23 1.60 -8.48
CA ARG A 101 13.53 1.93 -9.11
C ARG A 101 13.38 2.30 -10.59
N GLN A 102 12.47 1.65 -11.31
CA GLN A 102 12.18 1.95 -12.72
C GLN A 102 11.38 3.25 -12.89
N LEU A 103 10.59 3.63 -11.89
CA LEU A 103 9.73 4.80 -11.89
C LEU A 103 10.39 6.04 -11.24
N LYS A 104 11.70 6.05 -11.01
CA LYS A 104 12.44 7.15 -10.36
C LYS A 104 12.29 8.47 -11.14
N ASN A 105 11.16 9.15 -10.95
CA ASN A 105 10.97 10.57 -11.15
C ASN A 105 11.38 11.26 -9.85
N LYS A 106 12.15 12.35 -9.96
CA LYS A 106 12.73 13.05 -8.80
C LYS A 106 11.68 13.75 -7.92
N ASP A 107 10.45 13.92 -8.42
CA ASP A 107 9.44 14.78 -7.80
C ASP A 107 8.35 14.01 -7.02
N LEU A 108 8.39 12.68 -6.98
CA LEU A 108 7.36 11.87 -6.30
C LEU A 108 7.84 11.39 -4.93
N ASP A 109 7.11 11.76 -3.88
CA ASP A 109 7.31 11.25 -2.53
C ASP A 109 6.62 9.89 -2.36
N ILE A 110 7.36 8.81 -2.63
CA ILE A 110 6.90 7.42 -2.49
C ILE A 110 7.67 6.71 -1.39
N LEU A 111 6.96 6.24 -0.36
CA LEU A 111 7.53 5.45 0.73
C LEU A 111 6.86 4.09 0.84
N ILE A 112 7.66 3.04 1.05
CA ILE A 112 7.16 1.74 1.50
C ILE A 112 7.13 1.81 3.03
N VAL A 113 5.94 1.65 3.60
CA VAL A 113 5.73 1.65 5.05
C VAL A 113 6.19 0.32 5.61
N ASP A 114 7.08 0.37 6.59
CA ASP A 114 7.51 -0.77 7.38
C ASP A 114 6.61 -0.91 8.61
N TRP A 115 6.01 -2.09 8.79
CA TRP A 115 5.01 -2.27 9.84
C TRP A 115 5.58 -2.09 11.24
N ASP A 116 6.77 -2.63 11.49
CA ASP A 116 7.37 -2.60 12.82
C ASP A 116 7.95 -1.22 13.10
N ALA A 117 8.68 -0.66 12.14
CA ALA A 117 9.37 0.61 12.30
C ALA A 117 8.44 1.83 12.23
N ASP A 118 7.38 1.81 11.41
CA ASP A 118 6.53 2.99 11.17
C ASP A 118 5.16 2.91 11.88
N ILE A 119 4.58 1.71 12.01
CA ILE A 119 3.23 1.53 12.59
C ILE A 119 3.31 1.15 14.06
N LEU A 120 3.98 0.03 14.39
CA LEU A 120 4.06 -0.45 15.76
C LEU A 120 4.90 0.44 16.69
N SER A 121 5.81 1.23 16.14
CA SER A 121 6.56 2.22 16.92
C SER A 121 5.73 3.49 17.23
N SER A 122 4.70 3.78 16.45
CA SER A 122 3.94 5.04 16.50
C SER A 122 3.11 5.16 17.77
N LYS A 123 3.40 6.21 18.57
CA LYS A 123 2.60 6.55 19.76
C LYS A 123 1.14 6.84 19.41
N LYS A 124 0.90 7.55 18.30
CA LYS A 124 -0.45 7.87 17.82
C LYS A 124 -1.23 6.60 17.48
N TYR A 125 -0.60 5.66 16.79
CA TYR A 125 -1.23 4.38 16.47
C TYR A 125 -1.54 3.57 17.74
N LYS A 126 -0.62 3.52 18.71
CA LYS A 126 -0.89 2.84 19.99
C LYS A 126 -2.03 3.46 20.78
N GLN A 127 -2.19 4.79 20.72
CA GLN A 127 -3.29 5.49 21.37
C GLN A 127 -4.63 5.20 20.70
N SER A 128 -4.67 5.04 19.37
CA SER A 128 -5.92 4.72 18.66
C SER A 128 -6.41 3.28 18.83
N LEU A 129 -5.60 2.41 19.44
CA LEU A 129 -6.00 1.02 19.75
C LEU A 129 -6.68 0.90 21.12
N LYS A 130 -6.74 1.98 21.91
CA LYS A 130 -7.44 2.05 23.18
C LYS A 130 -8.84 2.62 22.99
#